data_AF-A0A523UIU5-F1
#
_entry.id   AF-A0A523UIU5-F1
#
_cell.length_a   1.000
_cell.length_b   1.000
_cell.length_c   1.000
_cell.angle_alpha   90.00
_cell.angle_beta   90.00
_cell.angle_gamma   90.00
#
_symmetry.space_group_name_H-M   'P 1'
#
loop_
_entity.id
_entity.type
_entity.pdbx_description
1 polymer ?
#
loop_
_entity_poly.entity_id
_entity_poly.type
_entity_poly.pdbx_seq_one_letter_code
_entity_poly.pdbx_strand_id
1 'polypeptide(L)'
;MEFSRLNKWGNELNICIRCGYCYEHCPLYKVSNWEIDTPRGRLLLAYGLLTGEVEPSEYVAEKLFECFYCKNCSKSCSAKVSPADIFTDARADLMESGFDVQGTTVINDEKLCIACGRCVSVCKSEALSMDVENMKVLVDKVKCKGCGVCVAECPVGAMSQREGFGISRKELSAKIESFLRSMNGIPKVIIFCCDWSIYPGLRLSRMELAGAENTSGIIVTVCAGRIDPGLILDVFYQGAWGVMIACCPLDECEHDGNYRAQERCALVERLLGVLGVEPQRLKLEHFATGETQKLKSAVDSFVSEIASLGPI
;
A
#
# COMPACT_ATOMS: atom_id res chain seq x y z
N MET A 1 3.56 29.24 -16.32
CA MET A 1 3.01 27.90 -16.09
C MET A 1 1.59 28.10 -15.59
N GLU A 2 0.59 27.53 -16.26
CA GLU A 2 -0.81 27.76 -15.90
C GLU A 2 -1.39 26.48 -15.28
N PHE A 3 -1.62 26.50 -13.97
CA PHE A 3 -2.20 25.38 -13.21
C PHE A 3 -3.72 25.30 -13.42
N SER A 4 -4.11 25.01 -14.66
CA SER A 4 -5.51 25.08 -15.10
C SER A 4 -6.44 24.13 -14.33
N ARG A 5 -5.95 22.94 -13.95
CA ARG A 5 -6.74 21.95 -13.20
C ARG A 5 -6.77 22.28 -11.72
N LEU A 6 -5.66 22.75 -11.16
CA LEU A 6 -5.58 23.14 -9.75
C LEU A 6 -6.43 24.37 -9.46
N ASN A 7 -6.56 25.29 -10.43
CA ASN A 7 -7.35 26.51 -10.33
C ASN A 7 -8.81 26.27 -9.91
N LYS A 8 -9.41 25.15 -10.28
CA LYS A 8 -10.79 24.81 -9.88
C LYS A 8 -10.95 24.58 -8.37
N TRP A 9 -9.85 24.28 -7.67
CA TRP A 9 -9.86 23.95 -6.24
C TRP A 9 -9.65 25.16 -5.32
N GLY A 10 -9.49 26.38 -5.85
CA GLY A 10 -9.19 27.56 -5.03
C GLY A 10 -10.16 27.77 -3.86
N ASN A 11 -11.46 27.60 -4.08
CA ASN A 11 -12.46 27.69 -3.01
C ASN A 11 -12.29 26.59 -1.95
N GLU A 12 -12.02 25.35 -2.37
CA GLU A 12 -11.88 24.21 -1.46
C GLU A 12 -10.56 24.26 -0.66
N LEU A 13 -9.49 24.76 -1.28
CA LEU A 13 -8.23 25.01 -0.58
C LEU A 13 -8.36 26.12 0.47
N ASN A 14 -9.21 27.12 0.22
CA ASN A 14 -9.46 28.24 1.14
C ASN A 14 -10.29 27.86 2.38
N ILE A 15 -11.15 26.83 2.31
CA ILE A 15 -11.93 26.38 3.48
C ILE A 15 -11.12 25.48 4.43
N CYS A 16 -9.90 25.08 4.06
CA CYS A 16 -9.04 24.27 4.90
C CYS A 16 -8.62 25.04 6.16
N ILE A 17 -9.17 24.66 7.33
CA ILE A 17 -8.83 25.25 8.63
C ILE A 17 -7.51 24.73 9.23
N ARG A 18 -6.75 23.90 8.49
CA ARG A 18 -5.42 23.37 8.87
C ARG A 18 -5.36 22.64 10.23
N CYS A 19 -6.48 22.03 10.64
CA CYS A 19 -6.65 21.37 11.96
C CYS A 19 -5.72 20.18 12.22
N GLY A 20 -5.20 19.50 11.20
CA GLY A 20 -4.27 18.38 11.36
C GLY A 20 -4.89 16.98 11.45
N TYR A 21 -6.20 16.81 11.37
CA TYR A 21 -6.82 15.48 11.32
C TYR A 21 -6.28 14.64 10.15
N CYS A 22 -6.20 15.22 8.96
CA CYS A 22 -5.65 14.51 7.79
C CYS A 22 -4.17 14.11 7.95
N TYR A 23 -3.42 14.79 8.82
CA TYR A 23 -2.05 14.45 9.21
C TYR A 23 -2.05 13.23 10.15
N GLU A 24 -2.89 13.22 11.19
CA GLU A 24 -2.96 12.10 12.13
C GLU A 24 -3.33 10.80 11.42
N HIS A 25 -4.19 10.90 10.42
CA HIS A 25 -4.66 9.75 9.66
C HIS A 25 -3.77 9.37 8.47
N CYS A 26 -2.67 10.09 8.22
CA CYS A 26 -1.73 9.75 7.17
C CYS A 26 -0.73 8.69 7.64
N PRO A 27 -0.59 7.58 6.90
CA PRO A 27 0.32 6.53 7.30
C PRO A 27 1.77 6.80 6.84
N LEU A 28 1.98 7.67 5.84
CA LEU A 28 3.31 8.05 5.36
C LEU A 28 4.09 8.89 6.38
N TYR A 29 3.42 9.78 7.11
CA TYR A 29 4.08 10.61 8.12
C TYR A 29 4.80 9.79 9.19
N LYS A 30 4.26 8.62 9.55
CA LYS A 30 4.90 7.74 10.52
C LYS A 30 6.22 7.14 10.03
N VAL A 31 6.41 7.07 8.71
CA VAL A 31 7.64 6.59 8.10
C VAL A 31 8.63 7.74 7.92
N SER A 32 8.17 8.87 7.40
CA SER A 32 9.07 9.97 7.06
C SER A 32 9.34 10.96 8.20
N ASN A 33 8.46 11.02 9.20
CA ASN A 33 8.44 12.01 10.28
C ASN A 33 8.57 13.46 9.78
N TRP A 34 8.10 13.70 8.55
CA TRP A 34 8.25 14.97 7.86
C TRP A 34 6.88 15.48 7.39
N GLU A 35 6.51 16.67 7.87
CA GLU A 35 5.15 17.20 7.75
C GLU A 35 4.70 17.36 6.28
N ILE A 36 5.63 17.68 5.38
CA ILE A 36 5.32 17.94 3.97
C ILE A 36 4.77 16.69 3.25
N ASP A 37 5.10 15.50 3.75
CA ASP A 37 4.67 14.22 3.18
C ASP A 37 3.23 13.88 3.56
N THR A 38 2.66 14.65 4.49
CA THR A 38 1.30 14.48 4.94
C THR A 38 0.32 15.13 3.95
N PRO A 39 -0.97 14.75 4.01
CA PRO A 39 -2.02 15.41 3.26
C PRO A 39 -2.12 16.90 3.58
N ARG A 40 -1.89 17.32 4.84
CA ARG A 40 -1.89 18.74 5.19
C ARG A 40 -0.75 19.48 4.50
N GLY A 41 0.47 18.94 4.60
CA GLY A 41 1.65 19.49 3.92
C GLY A 41 1.44 19.61 2.41
N ARG A 42 0.91 18.57 1.78
CA ARG A 42 0.58 18.57 0.35
C ARG A 42 -0.52 19.55 -0.03
N LEU A 43 -1.53 19.76 0.81
CA LEU A 43 -2.53 20.81 0.59
C LEU A 43 -1.89 22.21 0.65
N LEU A 44 -0.92 22.43 1.54
CA LEU A 44 -0.16 23.67 1.58
C LEU A 44 0.70 23.85 0.32
N LEU A 45 1.34 22.79 -0.17
CA LEU A 45 2.05 22.83 -1.45
C LEU A 45 1.11 23.16 -2.62
N ALA A 46 -0.05 22.49 -2.69
CA ALA A 46 -1.06 22.74 -3.71
C ALA A 46 -1.57 24.19 -3.65
N TYR A 47 -1.84 24.71 -2.45
CA TYR A 47 -2.22 26.11 -2.27
C TYR A 47 -1.10 27.08 -2.69
N GLY A 48 0.15 26.81 -2.32
CA GLY A 48 1.29 27.64 -2.72
C GLY A 48 1.55 27.64 -4.23
N LEU A 49 1.38 26.49 -4.89
CA LEU A 49 1.44 26.40 -6.36
C LEU A 49 0.32 27.22 -7.02
N LEU A 50 -0.89 27.15 -6.45
CA LEU A 50 -2.04 27.92 -6.92
C LEU A 50 -1.84 29.44 -6.77
N THR A 51 -1.30 29.90 -5.64
CA THR A 51 -1.11 31.34 -5.36
C THR A 51 0.18 31.91 -5.95
N GLY A 52 1.08 31.06 -6.44
CA GLY A 52 2.42 31.47 -6.89
C GLY A 52 3.39 31.75 -5.74
N GLU A 53 3.06 31.41 -4.50
CA GLU A 53 3.97 31.50 -3.35
C GLU A 53 5.02 30.37 -3.35
N VAL A 54 4.74 29.25 -4.04
CA VAL A 54 5.65 28.12 -4.20
C VAL A 54 5.93 27.92 -5.67
N GLU A 55 7.20 28.03 -6.04
CA GLU A 55 7.64 27.71 -7.39
C GLU A 55 7.59 26.19 -7.63
N PRO A 56 7.12 25.76 -8.81
CA PRO A 56 7.09 24.35 -9.16
C PRO A 56 8.51 23.81 -9.31
N SER A 57 8.73 22.62 -8.76
CA SER A 57 10.03 21.94 -8.76
C SER A 57 9.84 20.43 -8.70
N GLU A 58 10.88 19.68 -9.05
CA GLU A 58 10.90 18.22 -8.90
C GLU A 58 10.60 17.78 -7.46
N TYR A 59 11.09 18.53 -6.47
CA TYR A 59 10.81 18.26 -5.06
C TYR A 59 9.31 18.35 -4.75
N VAL A 60 8.65 19.44 -5.18
CA VAL A 60 7.20 19.62 -4.96
C VAL A 60 6.41 18.54 -5.68
N ALA A 61 6.81 18.19 -6.91
CA ALA A 61 6.22 17.10 -7.67
C ALA A 61 6.36 15.77 -6.94
N GLU A 62 7.56 15.37 -6.53
CA GLU A 62 7.78 14.14 -5.75
C GLU A 62 6.85 14.10 -4.53
N LYS A 63 6.77 15.18 -3.76
CA LYS A 63 5.90 15.22 -2.58
C LYS A 63 4.43 14.98 -2.91
N LEU A 64 3.90 15.55 -3.99
CA LEU A 64 2.53 15.28 -4.42
C LEU A 64 2.37 13.85 -4.97
N PHE A 65 3.38 13.33 -5.67
CA PHE A 65 3.41 11.97 -6.22
C PHE A 65 3.60 10.86 -5.17
N GLU A 66 3.99 11.20 -3.95
CA GLU A 66 4.16 10.27 -2.83
C GLU A 66 2.84 9.88 -2.10
N CYS A 67 1.67 10.37 -2.57
CA CYS A 67 0.37 9.98 -2.01
C CYS A 67 -0.03 8.55 -2.47
N PHE A 68 -0.45 7.70 -1.52
CA PHE A 68 -0.96 6.34 -1.76
C PHE A 68 -2.45 6.27 -2.06
N TYR A 69 -3.14 7.41 -2.12
CA TYR A 69 -4.57 7.50 -2.44
C TYR A 69 -5.53 6.77 -1.50
N CYS A 70 -5.14 6.42 -0.27
CA CYS A 70 -6.03 5.76 0.70
C CYS A 70 -7.32 6.56 1.02
N LYS A 71 -7.40 7.84 0.64
CA LYS A 71 -8.52 8.76 0.86
C LYS A 71 -8.90 8.99 2.33
N ASN A 72 -8.11 8.50 3.29
CA ASN A 72 -8.36 8.69 4.71
C ASN A 72 -8.39 10.18 5.08
N CYS A 73 -7.52 10.99 4.47
CA CYS A 73 -7.52 12.43 4.66
C CYS A 73 -8.80 13.12 4.20
N SER A 74 -9.43 12.64 3.14
CA SER A 74 -10.72 13.15 2.67
C SER A 74 -11.83 12.71 3.63
N LYS A 75 -11.84 11.43 4.04
CA LYS A 75 -12.85 10.87 4.96
C LYS A 75 -12.82 11.54 6.34
N SER A 76 -11.62 11.86 6.85
CA SER A 76 -11.44 12.47 8.17
C SER A 76 -11.47 14.00 8.15
N CYS A 77 -11.69 14.65 7.01
CA CYS A 77 -11.61 16.10 6.90
C CYS A 77 -12.84 16.77 7.52
N SER A 78 -12.66 17.49 8.63
CA SER A 78 -13.74 18.28 9.25
C SER A 78 -14.25 19.41 8.35
N ALA A 79 -13.38 19.95 7.49
CA ALA A 79 -13.70 21.01 6.54
C ALA A 79 -14.24 20.50 5.20
N LYS A 80 -14.36 19.18 5.01
CA LYS A 80 -14.85 18.54 3.76
C LYS A 80 -14.05 18.89 2.50
N VAL A 81 -12.75 19.15 2.66
CA VAL A 81 -11.81 19.27 1.53
C VAL A 81 -11.57 17.88 0.93
N SER A 82 -11.30 17.82 -0.37
CA SER A 82 -11.02 16.57 -1.10
C SER A 82 -9.53 16.42 -1.45
N PRO A 83 -8.60 16.23 -0.49
CA PRO A 83 -7.16 16.22 -0.75
C PRO A 83 -6.73 15.24 -1.85
N ALA A 84 -7.30 14.03 -1.89
CA ALA A 84 -6.94 13.04 -2.90
C ALA A 84 -7.22 13.51 -4.35
N ASP A 85 -8.30 14.27 -4.55
CA ASP A 85 -8.69 14.76 -5.86
C ASP A 85 -7.87 16.01 -6.22
N ILE A 86 -7.66 16.91 -5.26
CA ILE A 86 -6.73 18.04 -5.39
C ILE A 86 -5.34 17.56 -5.79
N PHE A 87 -4.81 16.52 -5.14
CA PHE A 87 -3.49 15.97 -5.49
C PHE A 87 -3.48 15.35 -6.88
N THR A 88 -4.60 14.77 -7.35
CA THR A 88 -4.68 14.22 -8.70
C THR A 88 -4.56 15.31 -9.74
N ASP A 89 -5.26 16.43 -9.57
CA ASP A 89 -5.17 17.56 -10.50
C ASP A 89 -3.83 18.30 -10.41
N ALA A 90 -3.29 18.48 -9.20
CA ALA A 90 -1.98 19.07 -9.02
C ALA A 90 -0.87 18.24 -9.70
N ARG A 91 -0.96 16.90 -9.62
CA ARG A 91 -0.05 15.99 -10.33
C ARG A 91 -0.17 16.12 -11.84
N ALA A 92 -1.39 16.24 -12.36
CA ALA A 92 -1.64 16.39 -13.79
C ALA A 92 -1.03 17.70 -14.31
N ASP A 93 -1.28 18.82 -13.64
CA ASP A 93 -0.69 20.11 -14.02
C ASP A 93 0.85 20.09 -13.96
N LEU A 94 1.45 19.45 -12.94
CA LEU A 94 2.90 19.30 -12.83
C LEU A 94 3.49 18.44 -13.96
N MET A 95 2.82 17.35 -14.34
CA MET A 95 3.25 16.52 -15.48
C MET A 95 3.12 17.27 -16.81
N GLU A 96 2.01 17.99 -17.04
CA GLU A 96 1.83 18.85 -18.22
C GLU A 96 2.91 19.94 -18.29
N SER A 97 3.44 20.34 -17.13
CA SER A 97 4.51 21.32 -16.99
C SER A 97 5.93 20.75 -17.12
N GLY A 98 6.06 19.44 -17.40
CA GLY A 98 7.34 18.78 -17.67
C GLY A 98 8.01 18.09 -16.47
N PHE A 99 7.36 18.04 -15.30
CA PHE A 99 7.90 17.29 -14.15
C PHE A 99 7.53 15.81 -14.25
N ASP A 100 8.50 14.96 -14.56
CA ASP A 100 8.33 13.50 -14.61
C ASP A 100 8.99 12.80 -13.43
N VAL A 101 8.24 12.68 -12.32
CA VAL A 101 8.71 12.08 -11.07
C VAL A 101 8.12 10.70 -10.85
N GLN A 102 8.68 9.91 -9.93
CA GLN A 102 8.14 8.57 -9.64
C GLN A 102 7.12 8.59 -8.50
N GLY A 103 7.48 9.21 -7.36
CA GLY A 103 6.73 9.06 -6.10
C GLY A 103 6.37 7.61 -5.79
N THR A 104 5.09 7.32 -5.55
CA THR A 104 4.57 5.97 -5.28
C THR A 104 4.08 5.22 -6.52
N THR A 105 4.25 5.78 -7.72
CA THR A 105 3.78 5.14 -8.95
C THR A 105 4.65 3.94 -9.31
N VAL A 106 4.07 3.04 -10.11
CA VAL A 106 4.79 1.87 -10.62
C VAL A 106 5.66 2.26 -11.82
N ILE A 107 6.79 1.60 -11.97
CA ILE A 107 7.64 1.68 -13.16
C ILE A 107 7.62 0.31 -13.85
N ASN A 108 7.64 0.34 -15.18
CA ASN A 108 7.84 -0.83 -16.02
C ASN A 108 9.26 -0.80 -16.62
N ASP A 109 10.09 -1.78 -16.28
CA ASP A 109 11.40 -1.96 -16.92
C ASP A 109 11.22 -2.52 -18.33
N GLU A 110 11.40 -1.67 -19.34
CA GLU A 110 11.26 -2.04 -20.75
C GLU A 110 12.20 -3.16 -21.20
N LYS A 111 13.34 -3.37 -20.52
CA LYS A 111 14.29 -4.42 -20.89
C LYS A 111 13.82 -5.80 -20.44
N LEU A 112 13.02 -5.86 -19.38
CA LEU A 112 12.46 -7.10 -18.84
C LEU A 112 11.04 -7.36 -19.35
N CYS A 113 10.31 -6.30 -19.72
CA CYS A 113 8.92 -6.38 -20.10
C CYS A 113 8.72 -7.18 -21.40
N ILE A 114 7.91 -8.24 -21.33
CA ILE A 114 7.51 -9.06 -22.49
C ILE A 114 6.16 -8.64 -23.09
N ALA A 115 5.61 -7.50 -22.67
CA ALA A 115 4.35 -6.94 -23.18
C ALA A 115 3.14 -7.90 -23.13
N CYS A 116 3.06 -8.78 -22.12
CA CYS A 116 1.98 -9.78 -22.01
C CYS A 116 0.60 -9.24 -21.61
N GLY A 117 0.51 -7.97 -21.21
CA GLY A 117 -0.77 -7.31 -20.86
C GLY A 117 -1.40 -7.68 -19.51
N ARG A 118 -0.81 -8.60 -18.72
CA ARG A 118 -1.34 -8.97 -17.38
C ARG A 118 -1.52 -7.78 -16.44
N CYS A 119 -0.53 -6.88 -16.41
CA CYS A 119 -0.58 -5.69 -15.57
C CYS A 119 -1.71 -4.73 -15.98
N VAL A 120 -2.00 -4.64 -17.29
CA VAL A 120 -3.11 -3.86 -17.85
C VAL A 120 -4.45 -4.46 -17.43
N SER A 121 -4.63 -5.78 -17.57
CA SER A 121 -5.91 -6.46 -17.27
C SER A 121 -6.31 -6.40 -15.79
N VAL A 122 -5.36 -6.19 -14.88
CA VAL A 122 -5.63 -6.10 -13.44
C VAL A 122 -5.74 -4.67 -12.92
N CYS A 123 -5.47 -3.65 -13.74
CA CYS A 123 -5.41 -2.27 -13.31
C CYS A 123 -6.79 -1.62 -13.22
N LYS A 124 -7.40 -1.65 -12.03
CA LYS A 124 -8.70 -0.99 -11.77
C LYS A 124 -8.71 0.52 -11.98
N SER A 125 -7.56 1.17 -11.81
CA SER A 125 -7.45 2.63 -12.03
C SER A 125 -7.19 3.00 -13.49
N GLU A 126 -7.14 2.02 -14.41
CA GLU A 126 -6.87 2.23 -15.84
C GLU A 126 -5.61 3.07 -16.08
N ALA A 127 -4.61 2.88 -15.21
CA ALA A 127 -3.34 3.59 -15.25
C ALA A 127 -2.30 2.90 -16.14
N LEU A 128 -2.66 1.76 -16.72
CA LEU A 128 -1.77 0.96 -17.55
C LEU A 128 -2.45 0.72 -18.90
N SER A 129 -1.72 0.90 -19.99
CA SER A 129 -2.21 0.65 -21.35
C SER A 129 -1.15 -0.03 -22.21
N MET A 130 -1.60 -0.68 -23.28
CA MET A 130 -0.73 -1.32 -24.27
C MET A 130 -0.42 -0.35 -25.40
N ASP A 131 0.87 -0.15 -25.68
CA ASP A 131 1.34 0.34 -26.97
C ASP A 131 1.66 -0.88 -27.84
N VAL A 132 0.71 -1.21 -28.72
CA VAL A 132 0.79 -2.39 -29.58
C VAL A 132 1.84 -2.23 -30.68
N GLU A 133 2.10 -1.00 -31.13
CA GLU A 133 3.06 -0.73 -32.20
C GLU A 133 4.49 -0.96 -31.71
N ASN A 134 4.80 -0.49 -30.50
CA ASN A 134 6.13 -0.62 -29.92
C ASN A 134 6.29 -1.83 -28.99
N MET A 135 5.23 -2.62 -28.79
CA MET A 135 5.18 -3.73 -27.83
C MET A 135 5.60 -3.29 -26.42
N LYS A 136 5.00 -2.20 -25.94
CA LYS A 136 5.29 -1.63 -24.61
C LYS A 136 4.03 -1.55 -23.76
N VAL A 137 4.24 -1.54 -22.44
CA VAL A 137 3.21 -1.15 -21.48
C VAL A 137 3.53 0.26 -21.01
N LEU A 138 2.57 1.17 -21.20
CA LEU A 138 2.65 2.56 -20.77
C LEU A 138 2.01 2.73 -19.39
N VAL A 139 2.59 3.61 -18.58
CA VAL A 139 2.09 3.94 -17.23
C VAL A 139 1.62 5.39 -17.20
N ASP A 140 0.32 5.59 -16.98
CA ASP A 140 -0.24 6.90 -16.62
C ASP A 140 -0.01 7.15 -15.12
N LYS A 141 1.00 7.96 -14.82
CA LYS A 141 1.41 8.27 -13.45
C LYS A 141 0.38 9.12 -12.69
N VAL A 142 -0.49 9.87 -13.38
CA VAL A 142 -1.57 10.66 -12.75
C VAL A 142 -2.68 9.71 -12.27
N LYS A 143 -3.05 8.73 -13.08
CA LYS A 143 -4.07 7.73 -12.73
C LYS A 143 -3.55 6.68 -11.75
N CYS A 144 -2.25 6.36 -11.78
CA CYS A 144 -1.67 5.32 -10.94
C CYS A 144 -1.89 5.59 -9.45
N LYS A 145 -2.60 4.68 -8.78
CA LYS A 145 -2.87 4.77 -7.33
C LYS A 145 -1.83 4.06 -6.46
N GLY A 146 -0.82 3.42 -7.07
CA GLY A 146 0.30 2.81 -6.34
C GLY A 146 -0.06 1.56 -5.53
N CYS A 147 -1.17 0.87 -5.82
CA CYS A 147 -1.59 -0.34 -5.08
C CYS A 147 -0.62 -1.53 -5.25
N GLY A 148 0.07 -1.60 -6.40
CA GLY A 148 1.06 -2.63 -6.72
C GLY A 148 0.53 -4.01 -7.06
N VAL A 149 -0.77 -4.17 -7.37
CA VAL A 149 -1.32 -5.44 -7.87
C VAL A 149 -0.58 -5.88 -9.14
N CYS A 150 -0.25 -4.95 -10.04
CA CYS A 150 0.53 -5.21 -11.24
C CYS A 150 1.98 -5.65 -10.97
N VAL A 151 2.55 -5.28 -9.82
CA VAL A 151 3.88 -5.77 -9.39
C VAL A 151 3.80 -7.26 -9.07
N ALA A 152 2.77 -7.67 -8.32
CA ALA A 152 2.53 -9.08 -7.98
C ALA A 152 2.14 -9.95 -9.20
N GLU A 153 1.51 -9.35 -10.21
CA GLU A 153 1.04 -10.05 -11.42
C GLU A 153 2.09 -10.17 -12.52
N CYS A 154 3.22 -9.47 -12.41
CA CYS A 154 4.24 -9.47 -13.45
C CYS A 154 5.08 -10.76 -13.40
N PRO A 155 4.98 -11.65 -14.40
CA PRO A 155 5.68 -12.94 -14.36
C PRO A 155 7.20 -12.82 -14.57
N VAL A 156 7.66 -11.69 -15.13
CA VAL A 156 9.07 -11.43 -15.47
C VAL A 156 9.70 -10.37 -14.56
N GLY A 157 8.97 -9.87 -13.56
CA GLY A 157 9.50 -8.89 -12.61
C GLY A 157 9.78 -7.50 -13.19
N ALA A 158 9.22 -7.15 -14.36
CA ALA A 158 9.40 -5.84 -14.98
C ALA A 158 8.71 -4.69 -14.23
N MET A 159 7.62 -4.99 -13.49
CA MET A 159 6.88 -3.99 -12.73
C MET A 159 7.48 -3.81 -11.33
N SER A 160 7.77 -2.57 -10.94
CA SER A 160 8.34 -2.24 -9.62
C SER A 160 7.80 -0.94 -9.04
N GLN A 161 8.05 -0.70 -7.75
CA GLN A 161 7.81 0.58 -7.09
C GLN A 161 9.08 1.03 -6.35
N ARG A 162 9.20 2.34 -6.15
CA ARG A 162 10.34 2.97 -5.47
C ARG A 162 10.54 2.39 -4.06
N GLU A 163 11.79 2.13 -3.71
CA GLU A 163 12.20 1.85 -2.33
C GLU A 163 12.10 3.13 -1.47
N GLY A 164 12.05 2.99 -0.15
CA GLY A 164 11.93 4.09 0.82
C GLY A 164 10.54 4.17 1.47
N PHE A 165 9.56 3.44 0.96
CA PHE A 165 8.21 3.38 1.54
C PHE A 165 7.92 2.06 2.25
N GLY A 166 8.84 1.10 2.23
CA GLY A 166 8.69 -0.16 2.94
C GLY A 166 7.66 -1.12 2.33
N ILE A 167 7.43 -1.01 1.02
CA ILE A 167 6.41 -1.75 0.25
C ILE A 167 6.99 -2.55 -0.92
N SER A 168 8.26 -2.31 -1.26
CA SER A 168 8.95 -3.11 -2.28
C SER A 168 9.19 -4.53 -1.76
N ARG A 169 9.34 -5.49 -2.68
CA ARG A 169 9.57 -6.88 -2.30
C ARG A 169 10.79 -7.04 -1.40
N LYS A 170 11.89 -6.37 -1.77
CA LYS A 170 13.14 -6.38 -1.03
C LYS A 170 12.99 -5.81 0.38
N GLU A 171 12.30 -4.69 0.53
CA GLU A 171 12.05 -4.10 1.86
C GLU A 171 11.14 -4.99 2.71
N LEU A 172 10.11 -5.59 2.12
CA LEU A 172 9.22 -6.52 2.82
C LEU A 172 10.00 -7.74 3.31
N SER A 173 10.75 -8.41 2.45
CA SER A 173 11.58 -9.57 2.82
C SER A 173 12.62 -9.19 3.89
N ALA A 174 13.30 -8.04 3.77
CA ALA A 174 14.25 -7.58 4.79
C ALA A 174 13.59 -7.29 6.15
N LYS A 175 12.38 -6.70 6.15
CA LYS A 175 11.60 -6.47 7.37
C LYS A 175 11.18 -7.79 8.03
N ILE A 176 10.73 -8.76 7.23
CA ILE A 176 10.34 -10.10 7.70
C ILE A 176 11.55 -10.78 8.34
N GLU A 177 12.67 -10.81 7.63
CA GLU A 177 13.91 -11.44 8.10
C GLU A 177 14.39 -10.82 9.41
N SER A 178 14.48 -9.48 9.47
CA SER A 178 14.90 -8.77 10.68
C SER A 178 13.98 -9.06 11.86
N PHE A 179 12.67 -9.19 11.62
CA PHE A 179 11.71 -9.51 12.67
C PHE A 179 11.86 -10.95 13.16
N LEU A 180 11.89 -11.93 12.24
CA LEU A 180 11.97 -13.35 12.58
C LEU A 180 13.28 -13.71 13.30
N ARG A 181 14.38 -13.00 13.01
CA ARG A 181 15.66 -13.11 13.73
C ARG A 181 15.61 -12.55 15.15
N SER A 182 14.73 -11.58 15.42
CA SER A 182 14.61 -10.96 16.75
C SER A 182 13.84 -11.83 17.76
N MET A 183 13.18 -12.90 17.30
CA MET A 183 12.37 -13.79 18.14
C MET A 183 13.03 -15.16 18.36
N ASN A 184 13.17 -15.54 19.64
CA ASN A 184 13.67 -16.86 20.05
C ASN A 184 12.69 -17.52 21.03
N GLY A 185 12.37 -18.80 20.80
CA GLY A 185 11.56 -19.61 21.72
C GLY A 185 10.07 -19.25 21.81
N ILE A 186 9.57 -18.43 20.89
CA ILE A 186 8.16 -17.99 20.83
C ILE A 186 7.59 -18.19 19.42
N PRO A 187 6.24 -18.25 19.26
CA PRO A 187 5.61 -18.31 17.96
C PRO A 187 6.10 -17.19 17.04
N LYS A 188 6.37 -17.55 15.78
CA LYS A 188 6.87 -16.61 14.78
C LYS A 188 5.79 -16.35 13.73
N VAL A 189 4.84 -15.48 14.05
CA VAL A 189 3.69 -15.21 13.16
C VAL A 189 3.90 -13.91 12.39
N ILE A 190 3.71 -13.93 11.07
CA ILE A 190 3.67 -12.72 10.24
C ILE A 190 2.24 -12.42 9.83
N ILE A 191 1.83 -11.17 9.95
CA ILE A 191 0.50 -10.72 9.57
C ILE A 191 0.64 -9.63 8.52
N PHE A 192 0.15 -9.88 7.31
CA PHE A 192 0.05 -8.85 6.29
C PHE A 192 -1.30 -8.14 6.39
N CYS A 193 -1.30 -6.84 6.67
CA CYS A 193 -2.52 -6.04 6.75
C CYS A 193 -2.67 -5.12 5.53
N CYS A 194 -3.87 -5.05 4.96
CA CYS A 194 -4.24 -4.04 3.96
C CYS A 194 -4.49 -2.67 4.63
N ASP A 195 -3.79 -1.61 4.19
CA ASP A 195 -3.95 -0.25 4.75
C ASP A 195 -5.34 0.38 4.47
N TRP A 196 -6.07 -0.08 3.45
CA TRP A 196 -7.35 0.53 3.05
C TRP A 196 -8.52 0.22 3.98
N SER A 197 -8.61 -0.99 4.53
CA SER A 197 -9.74 -1.39 5.39
C SER A 197 -9.39 -1.52 6.87
N ILE A 198 -8.13 -1.73 7.22
CA ILE A 198 -7.74 -2.00 8.63
C ILE A 198 -7.45 -0.70 9.40
N TYR A 199 -7.51 0.43 8.71
CA TYR A 199 -7.43 1.76 9.28
C TYR A 199 -8.62 2.07 10.22
N PRO A 200 -8.46 2.87 11.29
CA PRO A 200 -7.23 3.42 11.90
C PRO A 200 -6.48 2.44 12.83
N GLY A 201 -6.97 1.21 12.96
CA GLY A 201 -6.60 0.25 14.01
C GLY A 201 -5.17 -0.24 13.97
N LEU A 202 -4.57 -0.31 12.78
CA LEU A 202 -3.14 -0.53 12.61
C LEU A 202 -2.60 0.46 11.60
N ARG A 203 -1.60 1.22 12.01
CA ARG A 203 -0.93 2.20 11.14
C ARG A 203 0.33 1.59 10.54
N LEU A 204 0.64 1.96 9.29
CA LEU A 204 1.77 1.43 8.50
C LEU A 204 3.00 1.05 9.35
N SER A 205 3.40 -0.22 9.21
CA SER A 205 4.60 -0.87 9.77
C SER A 205 5.10 -0.33 11.11
N ARG A 206 4.19 -0.12 12.06
CA ARG A 206 4.59 -0.15 13.48
C ARG A 206 4.45 -1.60 13.94
N MET A 207 5.58 -2.19 14.29
CA MET A 207 5.69 -3.41 15.11
C MET A 207 5.23 -3.14 16.57
N GLU A 208 4.25 -2.24 16.75
CA GLU A 208 3.76 -1.76 18.04
C GLU A 208 2.23 -1.87 18.12
N LEU A 209 1.68 -3.03 17.74
CA LEU A 209 0.52 -3.47 18.52
C LEU A 209 1.08 -4.06 19.81
N ALA A 210 1.36 -3.16 20.74
CA ALA A 210 1.73 -3.44 22.11
C ALA A 210 0.57 -4.16 22.81
N GLY A 211 0.63 -5.49 22.81
CA GLY A 211 0.15 -6.35 23.88
C GLY A 211 1.38 -7.05 24.47
N ALA A 212 1.39 -7.27 25.78
CA ALA A 212 2.50 -7.91 26.47
C ALA A 212 2.89 -9.23 25.79
N GLU A 213 4.20 -9.42 25.54
CA GLU A 213 4.80 -10.59 24.89
C GLU A 213 4.60 -10.64 23.36
N ASN A 214 5.39 -9.85 22.62
CA ASN A 214 5.37 -9.76 21.15
C ASN A 214 5.71 -11.10 20.46
N THR A 215 4.69 -11.92 20.19
CA THR A 215 4.73 -13.22 19.48
C THR A 215 4.30 -13.14 18.00
N SER A 216 4.00 -11.95 17.51
CA SER A 216 3.59 -11.72 16.11
C SER A 216 4.11 -10.41 15.55
N GLY A 217 4.37 -10.40 14.24
CA GLY A 217 4.92 -9.27 13.50
C GLY A 217 3.94 -8.82 12.45
N ILE A 218 3.46 -7.59 12.60
CA ILE A 218 2.44 -7.06 11.71
C ILE A 218 3.09 -6.15 10.66
N ILE A 219 2.98 -6.58 9.42
CA ILE A 219 3.50 -5.91 8.24
C ILE A 219 2.31 -5.33 7.49
N VAL A 220 2.14 -4.03 7.62
CA VAL A 220 1.10 -3.33 6.86
C VAL A 220 1.62 -3.12 5.44
N THR A 221 0.84 -3.59 4.48
CA THR A 221 1.02 -3.40 3.05
C THR A 221 -0.08 -2.49 2.53
N VAL A 222 0.17 -1.81 1.40
CA VAL A 222 -0.85 -0.94 0.81
C VAL A 222 -2.07 -1.74 0.41
N CYS A 223 -1.94 -2.94 -0.15
CA CYS A 223 -3.08 -3.74 -0.59
C CYS A 223 -2.76 -5.24 -0.48
N ALA A 224 -3.74 -6.04 -0.04
CA ALA A 224 -3.59 -7.50 0.01
C ALA A 224 -3.35 -8.11 -1.39
N GLY A 225 -3.86 -7.48 -2.46
CA GLY A 225 -3.62 -7.92 -3.83
C GLY A 225 -2.16 -7.82 -4.29
N ARG A 226 -1.30 -7.22 -3.47
CA ARG A 226 0.15 -7.19 -3.67
C ARG A 226 0.85 -8.44 -3.13
N ILE A 227 0.19 -9.20 -2.27
CA ILE A 227 0.76 -10.38 -1.64
C ILE A 227 0.69 -11.50 -2.67
N ASP A 228 1.83 -11.81 -3.28
CA ASP A 228 1.99 -12.91 -4.21
C ASP A 228 2.29 -14.23 -3.46
N PRO A 229 2.01 -15.41 -4.07
CA PRO A 229 2.29 -16.71 -3.44
C PRO A 229 3.76 -16.87 -3.02
N GLY A 230 4.70 -16.33 -3.79
CA GLY A 230 6.12 -16.37 -3.47
C GLY A 230 6.46 -15.55 -2.24
N LEU A 231 5.72 -14.49 -1.90
CA LEU A 231 5.90 -13.73 -0.65
C LEU A 231 5.49 -14.56 0.55
N ILE A 232 4.35 -15.24 0.45
CA ILE A 232 3.85 -16.09 1.52
C ILE A 232 4.81 -17.25 1.78
N LEU A 233 5.28 -17.91 0.72
CA LEU A 233 6.23 -19.02 0.83
C LEU A 233 7.61 -18.57 1.37
N ASP A 234 8.10 -17.41 0.95
CA ASP A 234 9.35 -16.82 1.45
C ASP A 234 9.27 -16.56 2.96
N VAL A 235 8.11 -16.16 3.48
CA VAL A 235 7.90 -15.97 4.93
C VAL A 235 8.05 -17.29 5.70
N PHE A 236 7.46 -18.38 5.21
CA PHE A 236 7.65 -19.71 5.80
C PHE A 236 9.09 -20.19 5.68
N TYR A 237 9.71 -19.99 4.51
CA TYR A 237 11.11 -20.33 4.27
C TYR A 237 12.07 -19.61 5.24
N GLN A 238 11.75 -18.38 5.64
CA GLN A 238 12.50 -17.62 6.64
C GLN A 238 12.23 -18.05 8.10
N GLY A 239 11.39 -19.07 8.32
CA GLY A 239 11.15 -19.69 9.62
C GLY A 239 9.94 -19.15 10.39
N ALA A 240 9.00 -18.48 9.72
CA ALA A 240 7.70 -18.18 10.32
C ALA A 240 6.89 -19.46 10.53
N TRP A 241 6.17 -19.53 11.65
CA TRP A 241 5.30 -20.66 11.99
C TRP A 241 3.89 -20.49 11.43
N GLY A 242 3.51 -19.26 11.11
CA GLY A 242 2.20 -18.93 10.57
C GLY A 242 2.19 -17.58 9.84
N VAL A 243 1.31 -17.47 8.86
CA VAL A 243 1.09 -16.26 8.07
C VAL A 243 -0.41 -15.95 8.05
N MET A 244 -0.77 -14.73 8.44
CA MET A 244 -2.14 -14.23 8.28
C MET A 244 -2.19 -13.10 7.26
N ILE A 245 -3.22 -13.07 6.43
CA ILE A 245 -3.52 -11.96 5.53
C ILE A 245 -4.85 -11.35 5.95
N ALA A 246 -4.80 -10.11 6.41
CA ALA A 246 -5.95 -9.34 6.82
C ALA A 246 -6.28 -8.31 5.73
N CYS A 247 -7.49 -8.40 5.16
CA CYS A 247 -7.87 -7.58 4.00
C CYS A 247 -9.31 -7.06 4.06
N CYS A 248 -9.71 -6.28 3.06
CA CYS A 248 -11.05 -5.70 2.98
C CYS A 248 -12.11 -6.79 2.75
N PRO A 249 -13.36 -6.60 3.21
CA PRO A 249 -14.50 -7.41 2.78
C PRO A 249 -14.60 -7.47 1.26
N LEU A 250 -15.15 -8.55 0.73
CA LEU A 250 -15.19 -8.83 -0.71
C LEU A 250 -15.84 -7.70 -1.51
N ASP A 251 -16.95 -7.17 -1.00
CA ASP A 251 -17.78 -6.11 -1.55
C ASP A 251 -17.27 -4.68 -1.30
N GLU A 252 -16.24 -4.49 -0.46
CA GLU A 252 -15.73 -3.16 -0.09
C GLU A 252 -14.38 -2.79 -0.74
N CYS A 253 -13.74 -3.70 -1.49
CA CYS A 253 -12.40 -3.44 -2.03
C CYS A 253 -12.41 -2.62 -3.33
N GLU A 254 -11.73 -1.49 -3.30
CA GLU A 254 -11.52 -0.58 -4.44
C GLU A 254 -10.58 -1.13 -5.54
N HIS A 255 -9.96 -2.29 -5.32
CA HIS A 255 -8.86 -2.79 -6.17
C HIS A 255 -9.01 -4.25 -6.60
N ASP A 256 -10.07 -4.95 -6.18
CA ASP A 256 -10.22 -6.41 -6.26
C ASP A 256 -8.98 -7.16 -5.72
N GLY A 257 -8.26 -6.54 -4.78
CA GLY A 257 -7.03 -7.11 -4.22
C GLY A 257 -7.32 -8.24 -3.24
N ASN A 258 -8.45 -8.15 -2.55
CA ASN A 258 -8.99 -9.18 -1.65
C ASN A 258 -9.35 -10.48 -2.37
N TYR A 259 -10.04 -10.43 -3.51
CA TYR A 259 -10.36 -11.61 -4.33
C TYR A 259 -9.08 -12.33 -4.79
N ARG A 260 -8.09 -11.56 -5.26
CA ARG A 260 -6.79 -12.11 -5.65
C ARG A 260 -6.06 -12.74 -4.47
N ALA A 261 -6.08 -12.08 -3.31
CA ALA A 261 -5.50 -12.65 -2.10
C ALA A 261 -6.19 -13.97 -1.72
N GLN A 262 -7.52 -14.04 -1.81
CA GLN A 262 -8.29 -15.26 -1.55
C GLN A 262 -7.88 -16.42 -2.49
N GLU A 263 -7.82 -16.18 -3.80
CA GLU A 263 -7.40 -17.18 -4.78
C GLU A 263 -5.95 -17.66 -4.55
N ARG A 264 -5.04 -16.72 -4.24
CA ARG A 264 -3.63 -17.01 -3.98
C ARG A 264 -3.45 -17.77 -2.66
N CYS A 265 -4.19 -17.42 -1.60
CA CYS A 265 -4.18 -18.17 -0.34
C CYS A 265 -4.66 -19.60 -0.56
N ALA A 266 -5.78 -19.80 -1.27
CA ALA A 266 -6.29 -21.13 -1.56
C ALA A 266 -5.31 -21.97 -2.41
N LEU A 267 -4.49 -21.34 -3.27
CA LEU A 267 -3.39 -22.01 -3.94
C LEU A 267 -2.27 -22.40 -2.96
N VAL A 268 -1.82 -21.46 -2.12
CA VAL A 268 -0.72 -21.70 -1.18
C VAL A 268 -1.11 -22.71 -0.10
N GLU A 269 -2.33 -22.69 0.43
CA GLU A 269 -2.84 -23.69 1.39
C GLU A 269 -2.73 -25.12 0.83
N ARG A 270 -3.08 -25.30 -0.46
CA ARG A 270 -2.89 -26.59 -1.15
C ARG A 270 -1.42 -26.97 -1.29
N LEU A 271 -0.56 -26.00 -1.60
CA LEU A 271 0.88 -26.23 -1.70
C LEU A 271 1.49 -26.60 -0.33
N LEU A 272 1.08 -25.95 0.76
CA LEU A 272 1.51 -26.29 2.12
C LEU A 272 1.16 -27.74 2.46
N GLY A 273 -0.07 -28.17 2.16
CA GLY A 273 -0.48 -29.57 2.35
C GLY A 273 0.37 -30.57 1.59
N VAL A 274 0.77 -30.26 0.35
CA VAL A 274 1.70 -31.09 -0.44
C VAL A 274 3.11 -31.13 0.18
N LEU A 275 3.55 -30.03 0.78
CA LEU A 275 4.84 -29.92 1.47
C LEU A 275 4.84 -30.54 2.87
N GLY A 276 3.71 -31.09 3.34
CA GLY A 276 3.57 -31.64 4.68
C GLY A 276 3.48 -30.58 5.79
N VAL A 277 3.19 -29.33 5.42
CA VAL A 277 2.97 -28.21 6.35
C VAL A 277 1.47 -28.07 6.58
N GLU A 278 1.04 -27.93 7.83
CA GLU A 278 -0.38 -27.79 8.17
C GLU A 278 -1.00 -26.57 7.46
N PRO A 279 -2.05 -26.74 6.63
CA PRO A 279 -2.66 -25.63 5.88
C PRO A 279 -3.19 -24.51 6.78
N GLN A 280 -3.57 -24.83 8.02
CA GLN A 280 -4.02 -23.87 9.04
C GLN A 280 -2.95 -22.82 9.40
N ARG A 281 -1.68 -23.06 9.04
CA ARG A 281 -0.60 -22.08 9.21
C ARG A 281 -0.73 -20.88 8.29
N LEU A 282 -1.55 -20.94 7.25
CA LEU A 282 -1.94 -19.79 6.44
C LEU A 282 -3.41 -19.47 6.69
N LYS A 283 -3.70 -18.20 6.99
CA LYS A 283 -5.08 -17.74 7.21
C LYS A 283 -5.36 -16.44 6.47
N LEU A 284 -6.52 -16.34 5.86
CA LEU A 284 -7.04 -15.09 5.29
C LEU A 284 -8.31 -14.68 6.03
N GLU A 285 -8.35 -13.43 6.49
CA GLU A 285 -9.51 -12.87 7.16
C GLU A 285 -9.88 -11.49 6.61
N HIS A 286 -11.17 -11.18 6.67
CA HIS A 286 -11.77 -9.96 6.16
C HIS A 286 -12.23 -9.05 7.29
N PHE A 287 -11.85 -7.77 7.22
CA PHE A 287 -12.15 -6.76 8.22
C PHE A 287 -12.61 -5.47 7.56
N ALA A 288 -13.80 -5.01 7.91
CA ALA A 288 -14.33 -3.72 7.49
C ALA A 288 -13.61 -2.56 8.19
N THR A 289 -13.79 -1.36 7.65
CA THR A 289 -13.15 -0.13 8.19
C THR A 289 -13.50 0.08 9.65
N GLY A 290 -12.47 0.20 10.51
CA GLY A 290 -12.64 0.45 11.95
C GLY A 290 -12.84 -0.78 12.83
N GLU A 291 -12.90 -2.01 12.29
CA GLU A 291 -13.04 -3.27 13.05
C GLU A 291 -11.77 -3.68 13.84
N THR A 292 -11.13 -2.72 14.53
CA THR A 292 -9.83 -2.89 15.21
C THR A 292 -9.86 -3.98 16.29
N GLN A 293 -10.94 -4.03 17.09
CA GLN A 293 -11.06 -5.00 18.17
C GLN A 293 -11.21 -6.43 17.63
N LYS A 294 -11.98 -6.59 16.56
CA LYS A 294 -12.17 -7.88 15.88
C LYS A 294 -10.85 -8.37 15.28
N LEU A 295 -10.09 -7.47 14.65
CA LEU A 295 -8.75 -7.80 14.15
C LEU A 295 -7.80 -8.21 15.27
N LYS A 296 -7.77 -7.48 16.40
CA LYS A 296 -6.96 -7.87 17.56
C LYS A 296 -7.32 -9.27 18.04
N SER A 297 -8.62 -9.55 18.23
CA SER A 297 -9.09 -10.88 18.64
C SER A 297 -8.74 -11.98 17.63
N ALA A 298 -8.81 -11.70 16.33
CA ALA A 298 -8.41 -12.63 15.28
C ALA A 298 -6.91 -12.93 15.31
N VAL A 299 -6.08 -11.89 15.50
CA VAL A 299 -4.62 -12.02 15.67
C VAL A 299 -4.31 -12.88 16.90
N ASP A 300 -4.88 -12.55 18.06
CA ASP A 300 -4.63 -13.27 19.31
C ASP A 300 -5.04 -14.75 19.20
N SER A 301 -6.19 -15.01 18.56
CA SER A 301 -6.68 -16.36 18.28
C SER A 301 -5.74 -17.13 17.34
N PHE A 302 -5.29 -16.49 16.26
CA PHE A 302 -4.41 -17.13 15.28
C PHE A 302 -3.04 -17.42 15.89
N VAL A 303 -2.46 -16.50 16.64
CA VAL A 303 -1.19 -16.72 17.35
C VAL A 303 -1.30 -17.89 18.32
N SER A 304 -2.40 -17.99 19.06
CA SER A 304 -2.64 -19.11 19.98
C SER A 304 -2.76 -20.46 19.25
N GLU A 305 -3.45 -20.46 18.10
CA GLU A 305 -3.56 -21.64 17.22
C GLU A 305 -2.18 -22.08 16.72
N ILE A 306 -1.37 -21.16 16.20
CA ILE A 306 0.00 -21.44 15.73
C ILE A 306 0.91 -21.89 16.87
N ALA A 307 0.77 -21.31 18.06
CA ALA A 307 1.52 -21.74 19.24
C ALA A 307 1.25 -23.20 19.61
N SER A 308 0.00 -23.66 19.43
CA SER A 308 -0.40 -25.04 19.71
C SER A 308 0.14 -26.04 18.69
N LEU A 309 0.33 -25.61 17.44
CA LEU A 309 0.97 -26.40 16.38
C LEU A 309 2.50 -26.49 16.55
N GLY A 310 3.10 -25.52 17.24
CA GLY A 310 4.54 -25.44 17.41
C GLY A 310 5.31 -25.04 16.14
N PRO A 311 6.65 -25.12 16.15
CA PRO A 311 7.49 -24.82 14.99
C PRO A 311 7.21 -25.75 13.80
N ILE A 312 7.52 -25.26 12.59
CA ILE A 312 7.60 -26.06 11.35
C ILE A 312 8.93 -26.81 11.32
#